data_AF-A0A927K1U9-F1
#
_entry.id   AF-A0A927K1U9-F1
#
_cell.length_a   1.000
_cell.length_b   1.000
_cell.length_c   1.000
_cell.angle_alpha   90.00
_cell.angle_beta   90.00
_cell.angle_gamma   90.00
#
_symmetry.space_group_name_H-M   'P 1'
#
loop_
_entity.id
_entity.type
_entity.pdbx_description
1 polymer ?
#
loop_
_entity_poly.entity_id
_entity_poly.type
_entity_poly.pdbx_seq_one_letter_code
_entity_poly.pdbx_strand_id
1 'polypeptide(L)'
;MFRVATSADEVVKCLEVNNNKRAIERADGARVVRIRNGYGGVERAFSVYPEGTGSRIEVRKDFLGGMLIYWRPCVGLSPKP
;
A
#
# COMPACT_ATOMS: atom_id res chain seq x y z
N MET A 1 -8.52 1.20 7.17
CA MET A 1 -7.30 1.93 7.57
C MET A 1 -6.43 0.97 8.35
N PHE A 2 -5.12 1.00 8.14
CA PHE A 2 -4.15 0.18 8.87
C PHE A 2 -3.11 1.09 9.55
N ARG A 3 -2.62 0.68 10.70
CA ARG A 3 -1.45 1.26 11.35
C ARG A 3 -0.43 0.16 11.57
N VAL A 4 0.81 0.40 11.19
CA VAL A 4 1.89 -0.57 11.33
C VAL A 4 3.12 0.10 11.93
N ALA A 5 3.90 -0.66 12.68
CA ALA A 5 5.17 -0.19 13.25
C ALA A 5 6.25 -0.01 12.17
N THR A 6 6.05 -0.60 11.00
CA THR A 6 6.91 -0.48 9.82
C THR A 6 6.85 0.93 9.24
N SER A 7 8.02 1.45 8.86
CA SER A 7 8.14 2.80 8.32
C SER A 7 7.34 2.95 7.02
N ALA A 8 6.92 4.17 6.72
CA ALA A 8 6.20 4.43 5.47
C ALA A 8 7.05 4.09 4.23
N ASP A 9 8.38 4.20 4.32
CA ASP A 9 9.32 3.84 3.24
C ASP A 9 9.31 2.34 2.96
N GLU A 10 9.40 1.52 4.00
CA GLU A 10 9.38 0.07 3.88
C GLU A 10 8.02 -0.44 3.38
N VAL A 11 6.92 0.15 3.87
CA VAL A 11 5.57 -0.17 3.38
C VAL A 11 5.44 0.17 1.91
N VAL A 12 5.87 1.37 1.49
CA VAL A 12 5.84 1.77 0.08
C VAL A 12 6.70 0.86 -0.77
N LYS A 13 7.93 0.56 -0.37
CA LYS A 13 8.83 -0.34 -1.09
C LYS A 13 8.21 -1.74 -1.25
N CYS A 14 7.60 -2.27 -0.20
CA CYS A 14 6.89 -3.55 -0.27
C CYS A 14 5.73 -3.51 -1.28
N LEU A 15 4.92 -2.46 -1.26
CA LEU A 15 3.80 -2.29 -2.19
C LEU A 15 4.28 -2.07 -3.64
N GLU A 16 5.37 -1.33 -3.85
CA GLU A 16 5.97 -1.09 -5.18
C GLU A 16 6.53 -2.37 -5.79
N VAL A 17 7.29 -3.17 -5.03
CA VAL A 17 7.86 -4.45 -5.48
C VAL A 17 6.77 -5.42 -5.90
N ASN A 18 5.71 -5.56 -5.09
CA ASN A 18 4.60 -6.46 -5.39
C ASN A 18 3.72 -6.01 -6.56
N ASN A 19 3.82 -4.73 -6.96
CA ASN A 19 2.98 -4.12 -7.99
C ASN A 19 3.76 -3.70 -9.25
N ASN A 20 5.09 -3.79 -9.24
CA ASN A 20 6.00 -3.33 -10.28
C ASN A 20 5.73 -1.89 -10.78
N LYS A 21 5.33 -0.99 -9.88
CA LYS A 21 5.07 0.42 -10.16
C LYS A 21 5.46 1.28 -8.98
N ARG A 22 6.09 2.41 -9.29
CA ARG A 22 6.49 3.42 -8.31
C ARG A 22 5.27 4.15 -7.72
N ALA A 23 5.38 4.51 -6.46
CA ALA A 23 4.43 5.35 -5.74
C ALA A 23 4.44 6.78 -6.28
N ILE A 24 3.31 7.45 -6.12
CA ILE A 24 3.15 8.86 -6.47
C ILE A 24 3.24 9.65 -5.17
N GLU A 25 4.25 10.52 -5.07
CA GLU A 25 4.40 11.43 -3.95
C GLU A 25 3.31 12.51 -3.96
N ARG A 26 2.89 12.93 -2.78
CA ARG A 26 1.91 14.00 -2.59
C ARG A 26 2.46 15.06 -1.66
N ALA A 27 1.98 16.29 -1.84
CA ALA A 27 2.37 17.45 -1.05
C ALA A 27 1.99 17.35 0.44
N ASP A 28 1.02 16.49 0.79
CA ASP A 28 0.61 16.21 2.18
C ASP A 28 1.54 15.20 2.88
N GLY A 29 2.69 14.86 2.27
CA GLY A 29 3.63 13.86 2.78
C GLY A 29 3.19 12.42 2.58
N ALA A 30 2.02 12.19 1.98
CA ALA A 30 1.55 10.86 1.66
C ALA A 30 2.18 10.32 0.37
N ARG A 31 2.28 9.00 0.29
CA ARG A 31 2.65 8.30 -0.95
C ARG A 31 1.51 7.41 -1.40
N VAL A 32 1.10 7.59 -2.65
CA VAL A 32 0.00 6.83 -3.24
C VAL A 32 0.54 5.67 -4.04
N VAL A 33 0.21 4.45 -3.62
CA VAL A 33 0.52 3.24 -4.38
C VAL A 33 -0.75 2.72 -5.03
N ARG A 34 -0.71 2.51 -6.35
CA ARG A 34 -1.85 2.03 -7.15
C ARG A 34 -1.60 0.61 -7.61
N ILE A 35 -2.25 -0.34 -6.96
CA ILE A 35 -2.23 -1.75 -7.30
C ILE A 35 -2.97 -1.98 -8.63
N ARG A 36 -2.30 -2.56 -9.61
CA ARG A 36 -2.87 -2.85 -10.94
C ARG A 36 -3.09 -4.34 -11.13
N ASN A 37 -4.14 -4.68 -11.87
CA ASN A 37 -4.36 -6.05 -12.33
C ASN A 37 -3.50 -6.38 -13.57
N GLY A 38 -3.55 -7.64 -14.03
CA GLY A 38 -2.81 -8.09 -15.22
C GLY A 38 -3.18 -7.37 -16.53
N TYR A 39 -4.29 -6.64 -16.56
CA TYR A 39 -4.76 -5.84 -17.70
C TYR A 39 -4.38 -4.35 -17.58
N GLY A 40 -3.63 -3.96 -16.54
CA GLY A 40 -3.15 -2.60 -16.32
C GLY A 40 -4.15 -1.64 -15.65
N GLY A 41 -5.37 -2.11 -15.36
CA GLY A 41 -6.39 -1.36 -14.63
C GLY A 41 -6.08 -1.29 -13.13
N VAL A 42 -6.41 -0.16 -12.48
CA VAL A 42 -6.20 0.00 -11.04
C VAL A 42 -7.26 -0.81 -10.29
N GLU A 43 -6.82 -1.85 -9.59
CA GLU A 43 -7.67 -2.68 -8.75
C GLU A 43 -7.80 -2.11 -7.34
N ARG A 44 -6.71 -1.54 -6.80
CA ARG A 44 -6.69 -0.97 -5.44
C ARG A 44 -5.73 0.19 -5.34
N ALA A 45 -5.99 1.14 -4.45
CA ALA A 45 -5.04 2.21 -4.15
C ALA A 45 -4.90 2.46 -2.65
N PHE A 46 -3.68 2.71 -2.21
CA PHE A 46 -3.32 3.05 -0.84
C PHE A 46 -2.71 4.45 -0.77
N SER A 47 -3.03 5.19 0.27
CA SER A 47 -2.24 6.33 0.74
C SER A 47 -1.44 5.90 1.95
N VAL A 48 -0.12 6.03 1.92
CA VAL A 48 0.78 5.71 3.02
C VAL A 48 1.35 7.00 3.60
N TYR A 49 1.14 7.23 4.88
CA TYR A 49 1.62 8.41 5.61
C TYR A 49 2.65 7.97 6.67
N PRO A 50 3.74 8.72 6.85
CA PRO A 50 4.62 8.52 8.01
C PRO A 50 3.88 8.86 9.32
N GLU A 51 4.03 8.02 10.34
CA GLU A 51 3.51 8.23 11.70
C GLU A 51 4.59 7.85 12.73
N GLY A 52 5.42 8.83 13.15
CA GLY A 52 6.57 8.56 14.02
C GLY A 52 7.55 7.59 13.35
N THR A 53 7.86 6.47 14.01
CA THR A 53 8.69 5.38 13.43
C THR A 53 7.88 4.43 12.55
N GLY A 54 6.55 4.50 12.60
CA GLY A 54 5.64 3.65 11.87
C GLY A 54 4.93 4.35 10.71
N SER A 55 3.78 3.82 10.32
CA SER A 55 2.99 4.38 9.23
C SER A 55 1.49 4.13 9.36
N ARG A 56 0.73 5.08 8.81
CA ARG A 56 -0.71 5.00 8.60
C ARG A 56 -0.98 4.70 7.13
N ILE A 57 -1.82 3.71 6.88
CA ILE A 57 -2.21 3.31 5.52
C ILE A 57 -3.72 3.44 5.36
N GLU A 58 -4.13 4.26 4.41
CA GLU A 58 -5.52 4.48 4.04
C GLU A 58 -5.84 3.81 2.72
N VAL A 59 -6.95 3.06 2.67
CA VAL A 59 -7.44 2.49 1.42
C VAL A 59 -8.23 3.57 0.70
N ARG A 60 -7.77 4.00 -0.47
CA ARG A 60 -8.44 5.06 -1.26
C ARG A 60 -9.58 4.51 -2.12
N LYS A 61 -9.37 3.33 -2.70
CA LYS A 61 -10.35 2.70 -3.58
C LYS A 61 -10.07 1.21 -3.75
N ASP A 62 -11.13 0.42 -3.84
CA ASP A 62 -11.11 -1.02 -4.13
C ASP A 62 -12.12 -1.29 -5.25
N PHE A 63 -11.64 -1.66 -6.44
CA PHE A 63 -12.44 -1.72 -7.67
C PHE A 63 -12.89 -3.13 -8.04
N LEU A 64 -12.15 -4.19 -7.63
CA LEU A 64 -12.42 -5.58 -8.06
C LEU A 64 -12.48 -6.57 -6.88
N GLY A 65 -12.71 -6.09 -5.66
CA GLY A 65 -12.91 -6.96 -4.49
C GLY A 65 -11.64 -7.68 -4.00
N GLY A 66 -10.44 -7.18 -4.34
CA GLY A 66 -9.19 -7.66 -3.76
C GLY A 66 -8.82 -9.10 -4.13
N MET A 67 -8.98 -9.49 -5.39
CA MET A 67 -8.50 -10.79 -5.91
C MET A 67 -7.00 -10.94 -5.69
N LEU A 68 -6.26 -9.84 -5.75
CA LEU A 68 -4.84 -9.80 -5.47
C LEU A 68 -4.60 -9.53 -3.98
N ILE A 69 -4.09 -10.51 -3.23
CA ILE A 69 -3.85 -10.40 -1.77
C ILE A 69 -2.38 -10.13 -1.39
N TYR A 70 -1.48 -9.98 -2.36
CA TYR A 70 -0.03 -9.76 -2.13
C TYR A 70 0.30 -8.47 -1.37
N TRP A 71 -0.64 -7.53 -1.27
CA TRP A 71 -0.47 -6.30 -0.49
C TRP A 71 -0.70 -6.52 1.02
N ARG A 72 -1.36 -7.61 1.43
CA ARG A 72 -1.71 -7.87 2.84
C ARG A 72 -0.48 -7.90 3.77
N PRO A 73 0.64 -8.57 3.42
CA PRO A 73 1.85 -8.54 4.24
C PRO A 73 2.40 -7.12 4.43
N CYS A 74 2.37 -6.29 3.38
CA CYS A 74 2.90 -4.93 3.41
C CYS A 74 2.15 -4.00 4.38
N VAL A 75 0.89 -4.33 4.70
CA VAL A 75 0.04 -3.52 5.58
C VAL A 75 -0.23 -4.22 6.93
N GLY A 76 0.57 -5.24 7.26
CA GLY A 76 0.51 -5.92 8.55
C GLY A 76 -0.65 -6.90 8.73
N LEU A 77 -1.23 -7.40 7.64
CA LEU A 77 -2.35 -8.36 7.68
C LEU A 77 -1.95 -9.83 7.44
N SER A 78 -0.64 -10.14 7.38
CA SER A 78 -0.20 -11.54 7.35
C SER A 78 -0.31 -12.17 8.74
N PRO A 79 -0.66 -13.47 8.84
CA PRO A 79 -0.59 -14.17 10.11
C PRO A 79 0.87 -14.14 10.59
N LYS A 80 1.08 -13.75 11.86
CA LYS A 80 2.30 -14.14 12.56
C LYS A 80 2.34 -15.68 12.57
N PRO A 81 3.49 -16.32 12.27
CA PRO A 81 3.65 -17.74 12.51
C PRO A 81 3.36 -18.09 13.98
#